data_AF-A0A957TDK5-F1
#
_entry.id   AF-A0A957TDK5-F1
#
_cell.length_a   1.000
_cell.length_b   1.000
_cell.length_c   1.000
_cell.angle_alpha   90.00
_cell.angle_beta   90.00
_cell.angle_gamma   90.00
#
_symmetry.space_group_name_H-M   'P 1'
#
loop_
_entity.id
_entity.type
_entity.pdbx_description
1 polymer ?
#
loop_
_entity_poly.entity_id
_entity_poly.type
_entity_poly.pdbx_seq_one_letter_code
_entity_poly.pdbx_strand_id
1 'polypeptide(L)' 'MKGYDKIDSYIEKNLDQSLDELKRYAAQPSISAQNIGLKECAQLVKEMLEKRGFTAEVKDTEGAPVVLGERKGKVDKTL' A
#
# COMPACT_ATOMS: atom_id res chain seq x y z
N MET A 1 -24.59 12.61 16.16
CA MET A 1 -24.04 12.04 14.92
C MET A 1 -22.53 11.93 15.13
N LYS A 2 -21.98 10.72 15.30
CA LYS A 2 -20.61 10.54 15.82
C LYS A 2 -19.56 10.80 14.72
N GLY A 3 -18.86 11.94 14.83
CA GLY A 3 -17.44 11.98 15.21
C GLY A 3 -16.36 11.59 14.19
N TYR A 4 -16.60 11.72 12.88
CA TYR A 4 -15.57 11.48 11.85
C TYR A 4 -14.95 12.76 11.28
N ASP A 5 -15.42 13.95 11.68
CA ASP A 5 -14.99 15.25 11.14
C ASP A 5 -13.46 15.44 11.12
N LYS A 6 -12.75 14.90 12.12
CA LYS A 6 -11.28 14.92 12.17
C LYS A 6 -10.62 14.05 11.11
N ILE A 7 -11.20 12.88 10.82
CA ILE A 7 -10.73 11.97 9.78
C ILE A 7 -11.07 12.55 8.41
N ASP A 8 -12.27 13.08 8.24
CA ASP A 8 -12.68 13.73 6.98
C ASP A 8 -11.79 14.92 6.66
N SER A 9 -11.55 15.81 7.63
CA SER A 9 -10.61 16.93 7.48
C SER A 9 -9.19 16.48 7.13
N TYR A 10 -8.75 15.35 7.69
CA TYR A 10 -7.43 14.79 7.36
C TYR A 10 -7.41 14.26 5.93
N ILE A 11 -8.44 13.54 5.49
CA ILE A 11 -8.54 13.01 4.12
C ILE A 11 -8.56 14.18 3.12
N GLU A 12 -9.40 15.19 3.35
CA GLU A 12 -9.50 16.37 2.48
C GLU A 12 -8.15 17.09 2.37
N LYS A 13 -7.48 17.32 3.51
CA LYS A 13 -6.17 17.98 3.53
C LYS A 13 -5.08 17.20 2.78
N ASN A 14 -5.16 15.87 2.74
CA ASN A 14 -4.15 14.99 2.12
C ASN A 14 -4.62 14.41 0.79
N LEU A 15 -5.72 14.91 0.21
CA LEU A 15 -6.35 14.34 -0.98
C LEU A 15 -5.38 14.37 -2.18
N ASP A 16 -4.78 15.52 -2.48
CA ASP A 16 -3.88 15.67 -3.62
C ASP A 16 -2.67 14.75 -3.53
N GLN A 17 -2.05 14.66 -2.35
CA GLN A 17 -0.95 13.73 -2.10
C GLN A 17 -1.39 12.27 -2.32
N SER A 18 -2.57 11.90 -1.82
CA SER A 18 -3.11 10.55 -1.97
C SER A 18 -3.38 10.22 -3.44
N LEU A 19 -3.88 11.19 -4.21
CA LEU A 19 -4.09 11.05 -5.65
C LEU A 19 -2.77 10.91 -6.40
N ASP A 20 -1.74 11.65 -6.04
CA ASP A 20 -0.43 11.54 -6.68
C ASP A 20 0.26 10.19 -6.39
N GLU A 21 0.12 9.69 -5.16
CA GLU A 21 0.55 8.33 -4.81
C GLU A 21 -0.21 7.26 -5.60
N LEU A 22 -1.53 7.42 -5.76
CA LEU A 22 -2.35 6.52 -6.58
C LEU A 22 -1.94 6.57 -8.05
N LYS A 23 -1.73 7.76 -8.62
CA LYS A 23 -1.27 7.92 -10.01
C LYS A 23 0.08 7.22 -10.22
N ARG A 24 1.03 7.38 -9.29
CA ARG A 24 2.33 6.68 -9.34
C ARG A 24 2.14 5.17 -9.32
N TYR A 25 1.27 4.66 -8.46
CA TYR A 25 0.97 3.23 -8.40
C TYR A 25 0.33 2.71 -9.70
N ALA A 26 -0.70 3.41 -10.20
CA ALA A 26 -1.39 3.03 -11.43
C ALA A 26 -0.51 3.13 -12.70
N ALA A 27 0.50 4.00 -12.68
CA ALA A 27 1.46 4.13 -13.78
C ALA A 27 2.47 2.97 -13.85
N GLN A 28 2.63 2.19 -12.79
CA GLN A 28 3.50 1.01 -12.77
C GLN A 28 2.82 -0.17 -13.49
N PRO A 29 3.38 -0.68 -14.60
CA PRO A 29 2.83 -1.85 -15.27
C PRO A 29 2.83 -3.07 -14.33
N SER A 30 1.75 -3.85 -14.35
CA SER A 30 1.57 -5.08 -13.56
C SER A 30 0.54 -6.00 -14.21
N ILE A 31 0.90 -6.62 -15.34
CA ILE A 31 -0.01 -7.41 -16.18
C ILE A 31 0.25 -8.90 -15.93
N SER A 32 -0.58 -9.53 -15.10
CA SER A 32 -0.38 -10.93 -14.68
C SER A 32 -0.41 -11.93 -15.85
N ALA A 33 -1.29 -11.74 -16.83
CA ALA A 33 -1.41 -12.63 -17.99
C ALA A 33 -0.16 -12.67 -18.87
N GLN A 34 0.66 -11.61 -18.82
CA GLN A 34 1.89 -11.47 -19.60
C GLN A 34 3.14 -11.56 -18.73
N ASN A 35 2.98 -11.73 -17.41
CA ASN A 35 4.06 -11.72 -16.43
C ASN A 35 4.93 -10.43 -16.48
N ILE A 36 4.31 -9.29 -16.79
CA ILE A 36 5.01 -8.00 -16.95
C ILE A 36 4.87 -7.17 -15.67
N GLY A 37 5.99 -6.68 -15.14
CA GLY A 37 6.03 -5.62 -14.13
C GLY A 37 5.59 -6.05 -12.72
N LEU A 38 5.37 -7.36 -12.50
CA LEU A 38 4.86 -7.87 -11.22
C LEU A 38 5.85 -7.68 -10.07
N LYS A 39 7.14 -7.86 -10.31
CA LYS A 39 8.19 -7.71 -9.27
C LYS A 39 8.41 -6.25 -8.91
N GLU A 40 8.44 -5.38 -9.91
CA GLU A 40 8.58 -3.94 -9.78
C GLU A 40 7.36 -3.35 -9.05
N CYS A 41 6.15 -3.82 -9.38
CA CYS A 41 4.93 -3.44 -8.68
C CYS A 41 4.95 -3.91 -7.22
N ALA A 42 5.35 -5.16 -6.95
CA ALA A 42 5.49 -5.65 -5.57
C ALA A 42 6.51 -4.85 -4.75
N GLN A 43 7.64 -4.48 -5.37
CA GLN A 43 8.64 -3.63 -4.73
C GLN A 43 8.12 -2.22 -4.47
N LEU A 44 7.35 -1.64 -5.40
CA LEU A 44 6.69 -0.35 -5.20
C LEU A 44 5.71 -0.39 -4.02
N VAL A 45 4.89 -1.43 -3.93
CA VAL A 45 3.95 -1.60 -2.80
C VAL A 45 4.70 -1.73 -1.48
N LYS A 46 5.80 -2.50 -1.44
CA LYS A 46 6.68 -2.57 -0.26
C LYS A 46 7.13 -1.17 0.18
N GLU A 47 7.67 -0.36 -0.73
CA GLU A 47 8.11 1.01 -0.42
C GLU A 47 6.96 1.88 0.10
N MET A 48 5.77 1.76 -0.50
CA MET A 48 4.59 2.53 -0.08
C MET A 48 4.09 2.16 1.32
N LEU A 49 4.23 0.88 1.71
CA LEU A 49 3.93 0.39 3.05
C LEU A 49 4.99 0.84 4.07
N GLU A 50 6.28 0.74 3.73
CA GLU A 50 7.38 1.17 4.59
C GLU A 50 7.29 2.67 4.92
N LYS A 51 6.92 3.51 3.95
CA LYS A 51 6.66 4.95 4.17
C LYS A 51 5.57 5.23 5.22
N ARG A 52 4.68 4.27 5.48
CA ARG A 52 3.58 4.37 6.45
C ARG A 52 3.89 3.64 7.77
N GLY A 53 5.16 3.26 7.97
CA GLY A 53 5.66 2.62 9.18
C GLY A 53 5.28 1.14 9.30
N PHE A 54 5.02 0.46 8.19
CA PHE A 54 4.94 -1.00 8.17
C PHE A 54 6.34 -1.59 7.98
N THR A 55 6.59 -2.74 8.59
CA THR A 55 7.65 -3.64 8.15
C THR A 55 7.09 -4.43 6.97
N ALA A 56 7.70 -4.32 5.78
CA ALA A 56 7.19 -5.01 4.60
C ALA A 56 8.27 -5.84 3.90
N GLU A 57 7.89 -7.00 3.42
CA GLU A 57 8.75 -7.92 2.66
C GLU A 57 8.06 -8.41 1.39
N VAL A 58 8.85 -8.58 0.32
CA VAL A 58 8.41 -9.22 -0.91
C VAL A 58 8.84 -10.68 -0.86
N LYS A 59 7.90 -11.60 -0.98
CA LYS A 59 8.13 -13.04 -1.07
C LYS A 59 7.89 -13.50 -2.49
N ASP A 60 8.91 -14.10 -3.09
CA ASP A 60 8.76 -14.79 -4.36
C ASP A 60 7.87 -16.03 -4.18
N THR A 61 7.04 -16.29 -5.20
CA THR A 61 6.21 -17.50 -5.28
C THR A 61 6.41 -18.15 -6.65
N GLU A 62 5.80 -19.30 -6.90
CA GLU A 62 5.78 -19.92 -8.24
C GLU A 62 5.06 -19.04 -9.29
N GLY A 63 4.25 -18.07 -8.84
CA GLY A 63 3.55 -17.11 -9.70
C GLY A 63 3.92 -15.66 -9.38
N ALA A 64 2.90 -14.84 -9.14
CA ALA A 64 3.13 -13.44 -8.79
C ALA A 64 3.77 -13.31 -7.39
N PRO A 65 4.75 -12.41 -7.20
CA PRO A 65 5.30 -12.12 -5.88
C PRO A 65 4.21 -11.57 -4.96
N VAL A 66 4.33 -11.89 -3.67
CA VAL A 66 3.40 -11.43 -2.63
C VAL A 66 4.11 -10.45 -1.71
N VAL A 67 3.43 -9.38 -1.33
CA VAL A 67 3.93 -8.40 -0.35
C VAL A 67 3.27 -8.67 1.00
N LEU A 68 4.06 -8.99 2.02
CA LEU A 68 3.61 -9.09 3.40
C LEU A 68 3.98 -7.80 4.13
N GLY A 69 3.00 -7.10 4.67
CA GLY A 69 3.18 -5.88 5.47
C GLY A 69 2.64 -6.06 6.88
N GLU A 70 3.47 -5.81 7.89
CA GLU A 70 3.11 -5.93 9.30
C GLU A 70 3.34 -4.61 10.04
N ARG A 71 2.42 -4.27 10.96
CA ARG A 71 2.57 -3.15 11.88
C ARG A 71 1.88 -3.44 13.19
N LYS A 72 2.56 -3.19 14.31
CA LYS A 72 2.00 -3.40 15.64
C LYS A 72 0.80 -2.48 15.88
N GLY A 73 -0.30 -3.07 16.31
CA GLY A 73 -1.48 -2.35 16.80
C GLY A 73 -1.27 -1.77 18.20
N LYS A 74 -2.27 -1.04 18.70
CA LYS A 74 -2.26 -0.49 20.07
C LYS A 74 -2.56 -1.55 21.14
N VAL A 75 -3.13 -2.68 20.75
CA VAL A 75 -3.52 -3.79 21.61
C VAL A 75 -3.06 -5.09 20.96
N ASP A 76 -2.93 -6.13 21.76
CA ASP A 76 -2.54 -7.48 21.31
C ASP A 76 -3.72 -8.20 20.65
N LYS A 77 -4.18 -7.63 19.52
CA LYS A 77 -5.24 -8.16 18.66
C LYS A 77 -4.95 -7.81 17.21
N THR A 78 -5.22 -8.76 16.33
CA THR A 78 -5.30 -8.55 14.88
C THR A 78 -6.69 -8.02 14.53
N LEU A 79 -6.77 -7.00 13.69
CA LEU A 79 -8.03 -6.45 13.16
C LEU A 79 -8.48 -7.22 11.92
#